data_AF-A0A8K0Q2S2-F1
#
_entry.id   AF-A0A8K0Q2S2-F1
#
_cell.length_a   1.000
_cell.length_b   1.000
_cell.length_c   1.000
_cell.angle_alpha   90.00
_cell.angle_beta   90.00
_cell.angle_gamma   90.00
#
_symmetry.space_group_name_H-M   'P 1'
#
loop_
_entity.id
_entity.type
_entity.pdbx_description
1 polymer ?
#
loop_
_entity_poly.entity_id
_entity_poly.type
_entity_poly.pdbx_seq_one_letter_code
_entity_poly.pdbx_strand_id
1 'polypeptide(L)'
;MRLSSFLTLALTAITTGQRLGTPSLEFLYTVNCTLGERWQIGDYGQGSRVVIPIVGGTFSGPRMSGTITNLGADWGVTDTKGVFFPDTRYNLRTDDGADIFIQTAGPTQPNNQTLLRGVFQTGHPDYEWLNYVVATGVLQRPTGEDRGKYVVIDMWQMVLPSCQDPSC
;
A
#
# COMPACT_ATOMS: atom_id res chain seq x y z
N MET A 1 -20.76 14.62 -68.58
CA MET A 1 -19.66 14.71 -67.58
C MET A 1 -20.29 14.89 -66.19
N ARG A 2 -20.24 13.88 -65.32
CA ARG A 2 -20.51 14.03 -63.88
C ARG A 2 -19.27 13.51 -63.16
N LEU A 3 -18.52 14.41 -62.52
CA LEU A 3 -17.44 14.03 -61.61
C LEU A 3 -18.06 13.74 -60.25
N SER A 4 -18.04 12.48 -59.83
CA SER A 4 -18.38 12.09 -58.47
C SER A 4 -17.15 12.28 -57.59
N SER A 5 -17.22 13.19 -56.62
CA SER A 5 -16.22 13.31 -55.55
C SER A 5 -16.42 12.18 -54.56
N PHE A 6 -15.37 11.38 -54.35
CA PHE A 6 -15.32 10.42 -53.25
C PHE A 6 -14.77 11.14 -52.02
N LEU A 7 -15.63 11.33 -51.01
CA LEU A 7 -15.24 11.81 -49.70
C LEU A 7 -14.61 10.64 -48.94
N THR A 8 -13.28 10.61 -48.84
CA THR A 8 -12.56 9.59 -48.07
C THR A 8 -12.74 9.88 -46.58
N LEU A 9 -13.62 9.13 -45.93
CA LEU A 9 -13.75 9.15 -44.47
C LEU A 9 -12.51 8.46 -43.88
N ALA A 10 -11.56 9.23 -43.36
CA ALA A 10 -10.42 8.68 -42.63
C ALA A 10 -10.93 8.13 -41.29
N LEU A 11 -11.03 6.80 -41.17
CA LEU A 11 -11.17 6.14 -39.87
C LEU A 11 -9.88 6.39 -39.08
N THR A 12 -9.92 7.29 -38.11
CA THR A 12 -8.90 7.29 -37.04
C THR A 12 -9.06 5.99 -36.26
N ALA A 13 -8.16 5.03 -36.51
CA ALA A 13 -8.04 3.85 -35.68
C ALA A 13 -7.76 4.32 -34.25
N ILE A 14 -8.70 4.04 -33.34
CA ILE A 14 -8.47 4.22 -31.91
C ILE A 14 -7.38 3.19 -31.57
N THR A 15 -6.15 3.67 -31.35
CA THR A 15 -5.08 2.83 -30.83
C THR A 15 -5.50 2.35 -29.44
N THR A 16 -5.92 1.10 -29.35
CA THR A 16 -6.02 0.38 -28.07
C THR A 16 -4.60 0.22 -27.52
N GLY A 17 -4.16 1.19 -26.74
CA GLY A 17 -2.83 1.26 -26.15
C GLY A 17 -2.78 2.23 -24.97
N GLN A 18 -1.82 2.02 -24.08
CA GLN A 18 -1.62 2.84 -22.89
C GLN A 18 -1.28 4.28 -23.28
N ARG A 19 -2.19 5.22 -22.98
CA ARG A 19 -2.11 6.60 -23.44
C ARG A 19 -1.33 7.54 -22.52
N LEU A 20 -1.32 7.26 -21.21
CA LEU A 20 -0.81 8.19 -20.20
C LEU A 20 0.57 7.79 -19.64
N GLY A 21 1.21 6.75 -20.20
CA GLY A 21 2.45 6.18 -19.66
C GLY A 21 2.23 5.28 -18.43
N THR A 22 3.29 4.58 -18.00
CA THR A 22 3.26 3.66 -16.84
C THR A 22 3.83 4.35 -15.61
N PRO A 23 3.08 4.43 -14.50
CA PRO A 23 3.64 4.96 -13.27
C PRO A 23 4.76 4.03 -12.78
N SER A 24 5.77 4.60 -12.15
CA SER A 24 6.83 3.84 -11.49
C SER A 24 6.62 3.79 -9.98
N LEU A 25 7.46 3.03 -9.29
CA LEU A 25 7.46 2.93 -7.83
C LEU A 25 8.78 3.47 -7.29
N GLU A 26 8.71 4.35 -6.30
CA GLU A 26 9.86 4.82 -5.54
C GLU A 26 9.76 4.28 -4.11
N PHE A 27 10.86 3.70 -3.62
CA PHE A 27 10.92 3.09 -2.30
C PHE A 27 10.80 4.15 -1.20
N LEU A 28 9.89 3.93 -0.25
CA LEU A 28 9.68 4.79 0.90
C LEU A 28 10.46 4.30 2.12
N TYR A 29 10.21 3.05 2.54
CA TYR A 29 10.83 2.44 3.72
C TYR A 29 10.54 0.93 3.79
N THR A 30 11.35 0.24 4.58
CA THR A 30 11.04 -1.08 5.14
C THR A 30 10.63 -0.89 6.60
N VAL A 31 9.58 -1.58 7.05
CA VAL A 31 9.18 -1.64 8.45
C VAL A 31 9.24 -3.07 8.96
N ASN A 32 9.80 -3.26 10.15
CA ASN A 32 9.67 -4.47 10.97
C ASN A 32 8.69 -4.16 12.10
N CYS A 33 7.46 -4.65 11.95
CA CYS A 33 6.34 -4.36 12.84
C CYS A 33 6.16 -5.50 13.84
N THR A 34 6.35 -5.20 15.13
CA THR A 34 6.14 -6.14 16.24
C THR A 34 4.65 -6.25 16.57
N LEU A 35 4.18 -7.49 16.72
CA LEU A 35 2.78 -7.82 16.95
C LEU A 35 2.57 -8.33 18.37
N GLY A 36 1.45 -7.94 18.97
CA GLY A 36 1.00 -8.43 20.26
C GLY A 36 0.20 -9.73 20.17
N GLU A 37 -0.38 -10.11 21.31
CA GLU A 37 -1.25 -11.28 21.41
C GLU A 37 -2.52 -11.09 20.55
N ARG A 38 -2.86 -12.12 19.77
CA ARG A 38 -4.01 -12.09 18.86
C ARG A 38 -5.30 -12.34 19.62
N TRP A 39 -6.33 -11.56 19.31
CA TRP A 39 -7.69 -11.81 19.79
C TRP A 39 -8.52 -12.40 18.66
N GLN A 40 -8.85 -13.68 18.80
CA GLN A 40 -9.75 -14.34 17.86
C GLN A 40 -11.18 -13.89 18.19
N ILE A 41 -11.77 -13.11 17.28
CA ILE A 41 -13.19 -12.75 17.38
C ILE A 41 -14.05 -13.88 16.80
N GLY A 42 -13.55 -14.56 15.76
CA GLY A 42 -14.17 -15.73 15.18
C GLY A 42 -15.02 -15.44 13.94
N ASP A 43 -15.73 -16.47 13.48
CA ASP A 43 -16.61 -16.40 12.32
C ASP A 43 -17.87 -15.57 12.62
N TYR A 44 -18.17 -14.60 11.75
CA TYR A 44 -19.34 -13.73 11.84
C TYR A 44 -20.30 -13.90 10.65
N GLY A 45 -20.19 -15.02 9.91
CA GLY A 45 -21.05 -15.41 8.79
C GLY A 45 -20.57 -14.93 7.42
N GLN A 46 -19.60 -14.01 7.36
CA GLN A 46 -18.97 -13.55 6.10
C GLN A 46 -17.45 -13.80 6.09
N GLY A 47 -16.96 -14.62 7.02
CA GLY A 47 -15.55 -14.86 7.25
C GLY A 47 -15.21 -14.78 8.74
N SER A 48 -13.94 -14.96 9.06
CA SER A 48 -13.42 -14.91 10.43
C SER A 48 -12.65 -13.62 10.70
N ARG A 49 -12.89 -13.01 11.87
CA ARG A 49 -12.22 -11.79 12.32
C ARG A 49 -11.17 -12.11 13.37
N VAL A 50 -10.01 -11.45 13.24
CA VAL A 50 -8.97 -11.40 14.25
C VAL A 50 -8.58 -9.96 14.52
N VAL A 51 -8.21 -9.64 15.76
CA VAL A 51 -7.53 -8.39 16.11
C VAL A 51 -6.09 -8.73 16.46
N ILE A 52 -5.14 -8.04 15.84
CA ILE A 52 -3.70 -8.24 16.05
C ILE A 52 -3.12 -6.90 16.51
N PRO A 53 -2.83 -6.71 17.80
CA PRO A 53 -2.23 -5.48 18.31
C PRO A 53 -0.88 -5.20 17.63
N ILE A 54 -0.64 -3.93 17.30
CA ILE A 54 0.65 -3.43 16.81
C ILE A 54 1.31 -2.73 17.99
N VAL A 55 2.39 -3.33 18.50
CA VAL A 55 2.94 -2.98 19.82
C VAL A 55 4.32 -2.32 19.75
N GLY A 56 4.87 -2.16 18.55
CA GLY A 56 6.16 -1.54 18.34
C GLY A 56 6.81 -1.99 17.04
N GLY A 57 8.08 -1.67 16.90
CA GLY A 57 8.84 -1.97 15.70
C GLY A 57 9.72 -0.80 15.27
N THR A 58 10.43 -1.00 14.18
CA THR A 58 11.30 0.00 13.57
C THR A 58 11.02 0.10 12.09
N PHE A 59 11.27 1.27 11.51
CA PHE A 59 11.25 1.45 10.07
C PHE A 59 12.47 2.26 9.63
N SER A 60 12.92 2.02 8.42
CA SER A 60 14.03 2.74 7.83
C SER A 60 13.86 2.86 6.32
N GLY A 61 14.20 4.02 5.81
CA GLY A 61 14.11 4.38 4.41
C GLY A 61 15.01 5.57 4.08
N PRO A 62 15.18 5.89 2.79
CA PRO A 62 16.08 6.95 2.35
C PRO A 62 15.67 8.35 2.84
N ARG A 63 14.37 8.58 3.09
CA ARG A 63 13.84 9.90 3.48
C ARG A 63 13.27 9.95 4.90
N MET A 64 13.13 8.82 5.56
CA MET A 64 12.58 8.75 6.91
C MET A 64 12.98 7.45 7.62
N SER A 65 13.26 7.55 8.91
CA SER A 65 13.55 6.43 9.80
C SER A 65 12.94 6.69 11.17
N GLY A 66 12.70 5.63 11.93
CA GLY A 66 12.25 5.72 13.31
C GLY A 66 11.57 4.46 13.83
N THR A 67 10.56 4.66 14.66
CA THR A 67 9.89 3.58 15.42
C THR A 67 8.38 3.54 15.17
N ILE A 68 7.75 2.42 15.49
CA ILE A 68 6.29 2.30 15.56
C ILE A 68 5.86 2.54 17.00
N THR A 69 4.85 3.39 17.21
CA THR A 69 4.30 3.60 18.55
C THR A 69 3.55 2.36 19.03
N ASN A 70 3.53 2.09 20.34
CA ASN A 70 2.72 1.03 20.95
C ASN A 70 1.22 1.42 21.00
N LEU A 71 0.64 1.70 19.84
CA LEU A 71 -0.77 2.04 19.65
C LEU A 71 -1.18 1.71 18.22
N GLY A 72 -2.16 0.82 18.11
CA GLY A 72 -2.73 0.40 16.84
C GLY A 72 -3.03 -1.10 16.81
N ALA A 73 -3.69 -1.54 15.74
CA ALA A 73 -3.94 -2.94 15.48
C ALA A 73 -4.23 -3.19 14.01
N ASP A 74 -4.19 -4.47 13.64
CA ASP A 74 -4.80 -5.02 12.44
C ASP A 74 -6.14 -5.70 12.81
N TRP A 75 -7.24 -5.21 12.24
CA TRP A 75 -8.55 -5.84 12.35
C TRP A 75 -8.79 -6.78 11.16
N GLY A 76 -7.90 -7.75 10.97
CA GLY A 76 -7.89 -8.60 9.79
C GLY A 76 -9.12 -9.51 9.64
N VAL A 77 -9.51 -9.76 8.38
CA VAL A 77 -10.57 -10.71 8.00
C VAL A 77 -10.00 -11.81 7.14
N THR A 78 -10.27 -13.06 7.47
CA THR A 78 -10.20 -14.15 6.49
C THR A 78 -11.58 -14.36 5.90
N ASP A 79 -11.75 -14.14 4.60
CA ASP A 79 -13.04 -14.31 3.92
C ASP A 79 -13.45 -15.79 3.77
N THR A 80 -14.64 -16.03 3.23
CA THR A 80 -15.17 -17.40 3.00
C THR A 80 -14.40 -18.19 1.94
N LYS A 81 -13.48 -17.55 1.21
CA LYS A 81 -12.57 -18.19 0.24
C LYS A 81 -11.17 -18.44 0.83
N GLY A 82 -10.96 -18.10 2.10
CA GLY A 82 -9.69 -18.30 2.80
C GLY A 82 -8.66 -17.19 2.54
N VAL A 83 -9.04 -16.08 1.91
CA VAL A 83 -8.12 -14.95 1.67
C VAL A 83 -8.12 -14.03 2.90
N PHE A 84 -6.93 -13.76 3.44
CA PHE A 84 -6.75 -12.83 4.55
C PHE A 84 -6.56 -11.39 4.06
N PHE A 85 -7.33 -10.47 4.63
CA PHE A 85 -7.34 -9.05 4.36
C PHE A 85 -7.00 -8.29 5.65
N PRO A 86 -5.75 -7.81 5.84
CA PRO A 86 -5.46 -6.83 6.88
C PRO A 86 -6.27 -5.54 6.69
N ASP A 87 -6.60 -4.90 7.82
CA ASP A 87 -7.12 -3.54 7.91
C ASP A 87 -6.54 -2.89 9.16
N THR A 88 -5.45 -2.15 8.98
CA THR A 88 -4.60 -1.70 10.08
C THR A 88 -4.72 -0.19 10.29
N ARG A 89 -4.60 0.25 11.54
CA ARG A 89 -4.39 1.64 11.91
C ARG A 89 -3.34 1.71 13.00
N TYR A 90 -2.29 2.50 12.80
CA TYR A 90 -1.16 2.64 13.73
C TYR A 90 -0.38 3.93 13.43
N ASN A 91 0.67 4.23 14.20
CA ASN A 91 1.49 5.43 13.99
C ASN A 91 2.98 5.09 13.90
N LEU A 92 3.68 5.80 13.02
CA LEU A 92 5.13 5.92 13.05
C LEU A 92 5.54 7.18 13.82
N ARG A 93 6.66 7.09 14.52
CA ARG A 93 7.39 8.20 15.13
C ARG A 93 8.76 8.27 14.47
N THR A 94 9.04 9.32 13.72
CA THR A 94 10.36 9.52 13.10
C THR A 94 11.40 9.93 14.15
N ASP A 95 12.67 9.69 13.86
CA ASP A 95 13.79 10.03 14.75
C ASP A 95 13.92 11.54 15.01
N ASP A 96 13.46 12.38 14.07
CA ASP A 96 13.39 13.84 14.17
C ASP A 96 12.08 14.36 14.76
N GLY A 97 11.16 13.47 15.17
CA GLY A 97 10.04 13.82 16.04
C GLY A 97 8.70 14.08 15.36
N ALA A 98 8.50 13.66 14.12
CA ALA A 98 7.19 13.66 13.46
C ALA A 98 6.36 12.43 13.85
N ASP A 99 5.06 12.65 14.08
CA ASP A 99 4.07 11.58 14.19
C ASP A 99 3.34 11.43 12.85
N ILE A 100 3.24 10.19 12.36
CA ILE A 100 2.61 9.87 11.09
C ILE A 100 1.58 8.76 11.33
N PHE A 101 0.30 9.09 11.19
CA PHE A 101 -0.76 8.10 11.16
C PHE A 101 -0.69 7.29 9.87
N ILE A 102 -0.89 5.98 9.98
CA ILE A 102 -0.94 5.06 8.85
C ILE A 102 -2.20 4.22 8.90
N GLN A 103 -2.84 4.08 7.74
CA GLN A 103 -3.77 3.00 7.46
C GLN A 103 -3.23 2.11 6.34
N THR A 104 -3.16 0.80 6.56
CA THR A 104 -2.85 -0.17 5.49
C THR A 104 -3.92 -1.24 5.36
N ALA A 105 -4.19 -1.67 4.13
CA ALA A 105 -5.13 -2.77 3.88
C ALA A 105 -4.93 -3.38 2.49
N GLY A 106 -5.30 -4.64 2.33
CA GLY A 106 -5.30 -5.32 1.03
C GLY A 106 -5.29 -6.84 1.13
N PRO A 107 -5.29 -7.58 0.02
CA PRO A 107 -5.43 -9.03 0.01
C PRO A 107 -4.10 -9.79 0.12
N THR A 108 -4.11 -10.87 0.89
CA THR A 108 -3.04 -11.88 0.86
C THR A 108 -3.08 -12.65 -0.47
N GLN A 109 -1.91 -12.80 -1.07
CA GLN A 109 -1.69 -13.44 -2.36
C GLN A 109 -1.35 -14.93 -2.20
N PRO A 110 -1.46 -15.74 -3.27
CA PRO A 110 -1.21 -17.19 -3.21
C PRO A 110 0.17 -17.60 -2.67
N ASN A 111 1.18 -16.74 -2.80
CA ASN A 111 2.53 -16.96 -2.28
C ASN A 111 2.70 -16.53 -0.80
N ASN A 112 1.60 -16.28 -0.09
CA ASN A 112 1.53 -15.86 1.31
C ASN A 112 2.13 -14.47 1.61
N GLN A 113 2.49 -13.70 0.58
CA GLN A 113 2.72 -12.26 0.72
C GLN A 113 1.39 -11.52 0.69
N THR A 114 1.35 -10.30 1.23
CA THR A 114 0.15 -9.46 1.16
C THR A 114 0.46 -8.17 0.42
N LEU A 115 -0.36 -7.83 -0.57
CA LEU A 115 -0.33 -6.51 -1.20
C LEU A 115 -1.14 -5.56 -0.34
N LEU A 116 -0.56 -4.40 -0.03
CA LEU A 116 -1.17 -3.37 0.80
C LEU A 116 -1.31 -2.10 -0.02
N ARG A 117 -2.42 -1.37 0.15
CA ARG A 117 -2.41 0.08 -0.04
C ARG A 117 -1.97 0.75 1.26
N GLY A 118 -1.24 1.85 1.17
CA GLY A 118 -0.88 2.69 2.31
C GLY A 118 -1.51 4.08 2.21
N VAL A 119 -2.05 4.58 3.32
CA VAL A 119 -2.50 5.97 3.48
C VAL A 119 -1.75 6.56 4.66
N PHE A 120 -1.25 7.78 4.49
CA PHE A 120 -0.48 8.50 5.50
C PHE A 120 -1.16 9.82 5.84
N GLN A 121 -1.06 10.22 7.11
CA GLN A 121 -1.49 11.54 7.56
C GLN A 121 -0.51 12.07 8.60
N THR A 122 -0.05 13.30 8.42
CA THR A 122 0.81 14.00 9.38
C THR A 122 0.60 15.52 9.30
N GLY A 123 0.78 16.18 10.45
CA GLY A 123 0.83 17.64 10.55
C GLY A 123 2.24 18.21 10.57
N HIS A 124 3.29 17.37 10.49
CA HIS A 124 4.67 17.85 10.53
C HIS A 124 5.07 18.44 9.16
N PRO A 125 5.58 19.69 9.10
CA PRO A 125 5.85 20.37 7.83
C PRO A 125 6.84 19.62 6.94
N ASP A 126 7.89 19.01 7.51
CA ASP A 126 8.90 18.28 6.74
C ASP A 126 8.36 16.98 6.10
N TYR A 127 7.21 16.50 6.57
CA TYR A 127 6.58 15.26 6.12
C TYR A 127 5.22 15.47 5.45
N GLU A 128 4.79 16.73 5.23
CA GLU A 128 3.47 17.04 4.65
C GLU A 128 3.26 16.39 3.28
N TRP A 129 4.33 16.20 2.51
CA TRP A 129 4.30 15.51 1.21
C TRP A 129 3.68 14.10 1.28
N LEU A 130 3.79 13.40 2.43
CA LEU A 130 3.17 12.08 2.63
C LEU A 130 1.65 12.11 2.53
N ASN A 131 1.02 13.25 2.83
CA ASN A 131 -0.44 13.40 2.77
C ASN A 131 -0.97 13.27 1.33
N TYR A 132 -0.10 13.37 0.32
CA TYR A 132 -0.47 13.42 -1.10
C TYR A 132 0.08 12.25 -1.94
N VAL A 133 0.71 11.26 -1.31
CA VAL A 133 1.23 10.08 -2.03
C VAL A 133 0.15 9.03 -2.23
N VAL A 134 0.26 8.25 -3.32
CA VAL A 134 -0.44 6.98 -3.45
C VAL A 134 0.56 5.87 -3.24
N ALA A 135 0.37 5.05 -2.20
CA ALA A 135 1.35 4.06 -1.80
C ALA A 135 0.85 2.61 -1.91
N THR A 136 1.78 1.72 -2.20
CA THR A 136 1.60 0.27 -2.20
C THR A 136 2.72 -0.41 -1.43
N GLY A 137 2.42 -1.52 -0.77
CA GLY A 137 3.40 -2.27 0.01
C GLY A 137 3.30 -3.78 -0.18
N VAL A 138 4.41 -4.46 0.08
CA VAL A 138 4.49 -5.92 0.09
C VAL A 138 4.82 -6.35 1.50
N LEU A 139 3.90 -7.07 2.12
CA LEU A 139 4.06 -7.62 3.46
C LEU A 139 4.48 -9.09 3.38
N GLN A 140 5.49 -9.43 4.17
CA GLN A 140 5.94 -10.80 4.40
C GLN A 140 5.79 -11.16 5.88
N ARG A 141 5.33 -12.39 6.13
CA ARG A 141 5.23 -12.97 7.47
C ARG A 141 6.43 -13.91 7.71
N PRO A 142 7.08 -13.84 8.88
CA PRO A 142 8.07 -14.84 9.25
C PRO A 142 7.43 -16.23 9.39
N THR A 143 8.26 -17.25 9.23
CA THR A 143 7.88 -18.67 9.36
C THR A 143 8.54 -19.30 10.59
N GLY A 144 8.15 -20.54 10.94
CA GLY A 144 8.75 -21.26 12.05
C GLY A 144 8.42 -20.63 13.41
N GLU A 145 9.42 -20.57 14.30
CA GLU A 145 9.26 -20.10 15.69
C GLU A 145 8.85 -18.63 15.79
N ASP A 146 9.14 -17.82 14.77
CA ASP A 146 8.80 -16.40 14.74
C ASP A 146 7.45 -16.10 14.13
N ARG A 147 6.75 -17.14 13.66
CA ARG A 147 5.43 -16.99 13.03
C ARG A 147 4.51 -16.18 13.93
N GLY A 148 4.10 -15.04 13.40
CA GLY A 148 3.12 -14.17 14.04
C GLY A 148 3.65 -13.27 15.15
N LYS A 149 4.97 -13.22 15.40
CA LYS A 149 5.58 -12.26 16.33
C LYS A 149 5.80 -10.88 15.71
N TYR A 150 6.09 -10.84 14.42
CA TYR A 150 6.27 -9.60 13.66
C TYR A 150 5.85 -9.79 12.20
N VAL A 151 5.82 -8.71 11.44
CA VAL A 151 5.74 -8.71 9.97
C VAL A 151 6.77 -7.74 9.41
N VAL A 152 7.23 -8.01 8.19
CA VAL A 152 8.09 -7.09 7.44
C VAL A 152 7.27 -6.53 6.29
N ILE A 153 7.35 -5.22 6.07
CA ILE A 153 6.66 -4.56 4.96
C ILE A 153 7.65 -3.64 4.27
N ASP A 154 7.83 -3.85 2.97
CA ASP A 154 8.42 -2.84 2.10
C ASP A 154 7.31 -1.98 1.52
N MET A 155 7.49 -0.66 1.52
CA MET A 155 6.50 0.31 1.08
C MET A 155 7.07 1.21 -0.01
N TRP A 156 6.27 1.48 -1.04
CA TRP A 156 6.62 2.33 -2.17
C TRP A 156 5.53 3.38 -2.41
N GLN A 157 5.92 4.56 -2.88
CA GLN A 157 5.01 5.53 -3.47
C GLN A 157 4.97 5.36 -4.99
N MET A 158 3.81 5.58 -5.58
CA MET A 158 3.68 5.69 -7.03
C MET A 158 4.22 7.05 -7.49
N VAL A 159 4.95 7.02 -8.60
CA VAL A 159 5.48 8.20 -9.27
C VAL A 159 4.81 8.31 -10.63
N LEU A 160 4.36 9.52 -10.97
CA LEU A 160 3.75 9.77 -12.27
C LEU A 160 4.72 9.43 -13.39
N PRO A 161 4.22 8.93 -14.54
CA PRO A 161 5.05 8.73 -15.73
C PRO A 161 5.73 10.04 -16.11
N SER A 162 7.01 9.97 -16.51
CA SER A 162 7.66 11.11 -17.17
C SER A 162 6.85 11.49 -18.40
N CYS A 163 6.59 12.79 -18.62
CA CYS A 163 5.85 13.24 -19.80
C CYS A 163 6.56 12.75 -21.07
N GLN A 164 5.86 11.96 -21.88
CA GLN A 164 6.39 11.42 -23.14
C GLN A 164 6.05 12.32 -24.34
N ASP A 165 5.26 13.38 -24.12
CA ASP A 165 4.88 14.36 -25.13
C ASP A 165 5.84 15.57 -25.08
N PRO A 166 6.46 15.98 -26.21
CA PRO A 166 7.31 17.17 -26.28
C PRO A 166 6.56 18.51 -26.11
N SER A 167 5.25 18.50 -25.86
CA SER A 167 4.44 19.69 -25.55
C SER A 167 4.11 19.88 -24.06
N CYS A 168 4.58 18.98 -23.19
CA CYS A 168 5.00 19.39 -21.85
C CYS A 168 6.29 20.23 -21.96
#